data_AF-A0A7C3LAI1-F1
#
_entry.id   AF-A0A7C3LAI1-F1
#
_cell.length_a   1.000
_cell.length_b   1.000
_cell.length_c   1.000
_cell.angle_alpha   90.00
_cell.angle_beta   90.00
_cell.angle_gamma   90.00
#
_symmetry.space_group_name_H-M   'P 1'
#
loop_
_entity.id
_entity.type
_entity.pdbx_description
1 polymer ?
#
loop_
_entity_poly.entity_id
_entity_poly.type
_entity_poly.pdbx_seq_one_letter_code
_entity_poly.pdbx_strand_id
1 'polypeptide(L)'
;MTVTALLLGAFAVLGTGMVALTHHNTEARIERNEREYLLRTLNALVPPSEYDNALYEDTITVESRELLGSKKPVVIYRARKEGKPVAAILTPVAPDGYSGNIKLLVAVRYSGEIMGVRVVSHLETPGLGDGIDIAKSDWIKSFDGHSLNDPDELGWRVEKDGGIFDQFTGATISPRAVVKAVYNSLKYYEQHKDEIFRLPEQTQEEAGHGPA
;
A
#
# COMPACT_ATOMS: atom_id res chain seq x y z
N MET A 1 -26.79 45.04 18.04
CA MET A 1 -25.64 44.37 17.37
C MET A 1 -24.83 43.49 18.32
N THR A 2 -24.55 43.92 19.56
CA THR A 2 -23.78 43.13 20.56
C THR A 2 -24.45 41.83 21.03
N VAL A 3 -25.77 41.82 21.25
CA VAL A 3 -26.53 40.63 21.69
C VAL A 3 -26.45 39.50 20.65
N THR A 4 -26.59 39.83 19.38
CA THR A 4 -26.50 38.86 18.28
C THR A 4 -25.10 38.25 18.16
N ALA A 5 -24.05 39.06 18.37
CA ALA A 5 -22.67 38.58 18.38
C ALA A 5 -22.40 37.63 19.56
N LEU A 6 -22.95 37.93 20.75
CA LEU A 6 -22.84 37.05 21.92
C LEU A 6 -23.57 35.72 21.73
N LEU A 7 -24.79 35.75 21.17
CA LEU A 7 -25.56 34.54 20.88
C LEU A 7 -24.85 33.66 19.84
N LEU A 8 -24.31 34.26 18.78
CA LEU A 8 -23.57 33.53 17.76
C LEU A 8 -22.27 32.95 18.31
N GLY A 9 -21.55 33.70 19.16
CA GLY A 9 -20.36 33.22 19.86
C GLY A 9 -20.65 32.03 20.77
N ALA A 10 -21.71 32.11 21.58
CA ALA A 10 -22.13 31.01 22.44
C ALA A 10 -22.51 29.75 21.65
N PHE A 11 -23.26 29.92 20.56
CA PHE A 11 -23.61 28.81 19.67
C PHE A 11 -22.38 28.16 19.02
N ALA A 12 -21.42 28.98 18.57
CA ALA A 12 -20.17 28.47 18.00
C ALA A 12 -19.36 27.67 19.02
N VAL A 13 -19.21 28.18 20.25
CA VAL A 13 -18.50 27.48 21.35
C VAL A 13 -19.18 26.15 21.68
N LEU A 14 -20.51 26.13 21.78
CA LEU A 14 -21.27 24.90 22.06
C LEU A 14 -21.13 23.89 20.91
N GLY A 15 -21.24 24.35 19.65
CA GLY A 15 -21.09 23.50 18.47
C GLY A 15 -19.69 22.90 18.37
N THR A 16 -18.65 23.73 18.46
CA THR A 16 -17.25 23.27 18.44
C THR A 16 -16.95 22.35 19.62
N GLY A 17 -17.44 22.67 20.83
CA GLY A 17 -17.29 21.81 22.00
C GLY A 17 -17.93 20.44 21.81
N MET A 18 -19.11 20.38 21.19
CA MET A 18 -19.78 19.11 20.92
C MET A 18 -19.05 18.27 19.88
N VAL A 19 -18.57 18.90 18.81
CA VAL A 19 -17.74 18.22 17.79
C VAL A 19 -16.43 17.72 18.41
N ALA A 20 -15.77 18.53 19.23
CA ALA A 20 -14.51 18.16 19.89
C ALA A 20 -14.68 16.97 20.84
N LEU A 21 -15.74 16.96 21.66
CA LEU A 21 -16.05 15.82 22.53
C LEU A 21 -16.37 14.55 21.73
N THR A 22 -17.09 14.69 20.62
CA THR A 22 -17.40 13.57 19.73
C THR A 22 -16.12 13.03 19.09
N HIS A 23 -15.24 13.90 18.60
CA HIS A 23 -13.95 13.53 18.02
C HIS A 23 -13.08 12.80 19.04
N HIS A 24 -12.87 13.39 20.22
CA HIS A 24 -12.01 12.82 21.26
C HIS A 24 -12.47 11.42 21.71
N ASN A 25 -13.78 11.20 21.82
CA ASN A 25 -14.32 9.88 22.18
C ASN A 25 -14.29 8.86 21.03
N THR A 26 -14.23 9.33 19.77
CA THR A 26 -14.31 8.45 18.58
C THR A 26 -12.94 8.19 17.94
N GLU A 27 -11.95 9.04 18.18
CA GLU A 27 -10.58 8.95 17.65
C GLU A 27 -9.96 7.57 17.90
N ALA A 28 -9.96 7.11 19.15
CA ALA A 28 -9.43 5.78 19.49
C ALA A 28 -10.20 4.63 18.81
N ARG A 29 -11.48 4.82 18.46
CA ARG A 29 -12.26 3.82 17.72
C ARG A 29 -11.93 3.85 16.24
N ILE A 30 -11.68 5.02 15.67
CA ILE A 30 -11.26 5.21 14.28
C ILE A 30 -9.91 4.54 14.07
N GLU A 31 -8.92 4.85 14.91
CA GLU A 31 -7.57 4.27 14.81
C GLU A 31 -7.59 2.74 14.91
N ARG A 32 -8.39 2.18 15.85
CA ARG A 32 -8.54 0.71 15.95
C ARG A 32 -9.16 0.12 14.69
N ASN A 33 -10.22 0.73 14.16
CA ASN A 33 -10.88 0.24 12.94
C ASN A 33 -9.94 0.31 11.72
N GLU A 34 -9.19 1.39 11.57
CA GLU A 34 -8.21 1.58 10.50
C GLU A 34 -7.08 0.55 10.60
N ARG A 35 -6.55 0.33 11.81
CA ARG A 35 -5.52 -0.67 12.07
C ARG A 35 -6.02 -2.08 11.76
N GLU A 36 -7.22 -2.44 12.21
CA GLU A 36 -7.77 -3.76 11.91
C GLU A 36 -8.04 -3.93 10.41
N TYR A 37 -8.53 -2.89 9.73
CA TYR A 37 -8.72 -2.93 8.28
C TYR A 37 -7.39 -3.15 7.56
N LEU A 38 -6.36 -2.38 7.91
CA LEU A 38 -5.02 -2.54 7.37
C LEU A 38 -4.50 -3.97 7.59
N LEU A 39 -4.57 -4.48 8.82
CA LEU A 39 -4.13 -5.85 9.13
C LEU A 39 -4.91 -6.90 8.34
N ARG A 40 -6.23 -6.74 8.19
CA ARG A 40 -7.05 -7.63 7.35
C ARG A 40 -6.57 -7.61 5.89
N THR A 41 -6.28 -6.44 5.34
CA THR A 41 -5.79 -6.31 3.96
C THR A 41 -4.39 -6.91 3.80
N LEU A 42 -3.47 -6.67 4.74
CA LEU A 42 -2.11 -7.24 4.70
C LEU A 42 -2.16 -8.77 4.86
N ASN A 43 -3.02 -9.30 5.74
CA ASN A 43 -3.18 -10.74 5.96
C ASN A 43 -3.85 -11.47 4.79
N ALA A 44 -4.63 -10.76 3.98
CA ALA A 44 -5.19 -11.29 2.74
C ALA A 44 -4.14 -11.41 1.63
N LEU A 45 -2.93 -10.87 1.83
CA LEU A 45 -1.79 -10.93 0.91
C LEU A 45 -0.67 -11.83 1.42
N VAL A 46 -0.36 -11.74 2.71
CA VAL A 46 0.65 -12.59 3.38
C VAL A 46 -0.04 -13.29 4.55
N PRO A 47 -0.33 -14.60 4.46
CA PRO A 47 -1.06 -15.31 5.49
C PRO A 47 -0.37 -15.23 6.87
N PRO A 48 -1.11 -15.06 7.98
CA PRO A 48 -0.54 -15.01 9.35
C PRO A 48 0.27 -16.24 9.76
N SER A 49 0.11 -17.39 9.09
CA SER A 49 0.91 -18.59 9.33
C SER A 49 2.35 -18.49 8.81
N GLU A 50 2.60 -17.54 7.89
CA GLU A 50 3.90 -17.36 7.24
C GLU A 50 4.83 -16.41 7.99
N TYR A 51 4.35 -15.62 8.95
CA TYR A 51 5.14 -14.63 9.68
C TYR A 51 4.78 -14.59 11.18
N ASP A 52 5.68 -14.06 12.02
CA ASP A 52 5.49 -13.94 13.48
C ASP A 52 5.79 -12.55 14.04
N ASN A 53 6.35 -11.65 13.22
CA ASN A 53 6.59 -10.26 13.61
C ASN A 53 5.32 -9.40 13.53
N ALA A 54 5.33 -8.25 14.21
CA ALA A 54 4.27 -7.25 14.08
C ALA A 54 4.34 -6.56 12.71
N LEU A 55 3.69 -7.16 11.70
CA LEU A 55 3.78 -6.74 10.29
C LEU A 55 3.49 -5.25 10.05
N TYR A 56 2.54 -4.67 10.80
CA TYR A 56 2.19 -3.25 10.67
C TYR A 56 3.22 -2.29 11.31
N GLU A 57 4.08 -2.78 12.19
CA GLU A 57 5.15 -1.99 12.85
C GLU A 57 6.48 -2.15 12.12
N ASP A 58 6.74 -3.33 11.56
CA ASP A 58 7.97 -3.61 10.82
C ASP A 58 7.91 -2.99 9.42
N THR A 59 8.14 -1.68 9.37
CA THR A 59 8.05 -0.88 8.16
C THR A 59 9.35 -0.16 7.84
N ILE A 60 9.55 0.12 6.55
CA ILE A 60 10.51 1.10 6.07
C ILE A 60 9.83 2.09 5.15
N THR A 61 10.42 3.27 5.03
CA THR A 61 9.98 4.30 4.12
C THR A 61 11.01 4.45 3.01
N VAL A 62 10.56 4.42 1.76
CA VAL A 62 11.43 4.49 0.59
C VAL A 62 10.92 5.49 -0.43
N GLU A 63 11.82 6.01 -1.25
CA GLU A 63 11.50 6.94 -2.33
C GLU A 63 11.95 6.37 -3.67
N SER A 64 11.00 6.16 -4.58
CA SER A 64 11.32 5.84 -5.98
C SER A 64 10.17 6.29 -6.88
N ARG A 65 10.31 7.46 -7.49
CA ARG A 65 9.28 7.99 -8.40
C ARG A 65 9.13 7.14 -9.65
N GLU A 66 10.24 6.61 -10.16
CA GLU A 66 10.24 5.84 -11.41
C GLU A 66 9.57 4.48 -11.24
N LEU A 67 9.90 3.75 -10.17
CA LEU A 67 9.44 2.38 -9.98
C LEU A 67 8.21 2.27 -9.07
N LEU A 68 8.05 3.15 -8.08
CA LEU A 68 6.91 3.12 -7.16
C LEU A 68 5.86 4.20 -7.48
N GLY A 69 6.10 5.04 -8.50
CA GLY A 69 5.13 5.97 -9.08
C GLY A 69 4.66 7.12 -8.18
N SER A 70 5.26 7.27 -6.99
CA SER A 70 4.94 8.33 -6.03
C SER A 70 6.04 9.38 -5.97
N LYS A 71 5.65 10.66 -5.88
CA LYS A 71 6.57 11.77 -5.57
C LYS A 71 6.87 11.88 -4.07
N LYS A 72 6.04 11.25 -3.24
CA LYS A 72 6.19 11.19 -1.79
C LYS A 72 6.79 9.84 -1.40
N PRO A 73 7.49 9.75 -0.27
CA PRO A 73 7.90 8.46 0.26
C PRO A 73 6.71 7.51 0.41
N VAL A 74 6.96 6.23 0.17
CA VAL A 74 5.97 5.15 0.31
C VAL A 74 6.47 4.14 1.34
N VAL A 75 5.52 3.41 1.93
CA VAL A 75 5.80 2.44 2.99
C VAL A 75 6.01 1.06 2.39
N ILE A 76 6.95 0.30 2.93
CA ILE A 76 7.06 -1.13 2.70
C ILE A 76 6.88 -1.84 4.05
N TYR A 77 5.95 -2.77 4.11
CA TYR A 77 5.77 -3.65 5.27
C TYR A 77 6.61 -4.92 5.09
N ARG A 78 7.26 -5.38 6.16
CA ARG A 78 8.19 -6.50 6.11
C ARG A 78 7.63 -7.64 6.94
N ALA A 79 7.35 -8.77 6.30
CA ALA A 79 6.98 -10.00 6.97
C ALA A 79 8.24 -10.80 7.29
N ARG A 80 8.35 -11.26 8.54
CA ARG A 80 9.46 -12.07 9.03
C ARG A 80 8.93 -13.25 9.83
N LYS A 81 9.68 -14.35 9.81
CA LYS A 81 9.43 -15.53 10.66
C LYS A 81 10.73 -15.92 11.33
N GLU A 82 10.74 -15.96 12.66
CA GLU A 82 11.93 -16.24 13.45
C GLU A 82 13.10 -15.32 13.07
N GLY A 83 12.80 -14.04 12.80
CA GLY A 83 13.77 -13.03 12.35
C GLY A 83 14.20 -13.12 10.88
N LYS A 84 13.81 -14.18 10.15
CA LYS A 84 14.16 -14.36 8.73
C LYS A 84 13.17 -13.65 7.81
N PRO A 85 13.62 -13.03 6.70
CA PRO A 85 12.74 -12.46 5.69
C PRO A 85 11.77 -13.48 5.08
N VAL A 86 10.50 -13.13 4.99
CA VAL A 86 9.44 -13.96 4.38
C VAL A 86 8.87 -13.29 3.15
N ALA A 87 8.42 -12.03 3.29
CA ALA A 87 7.81 -11.26 2.23
C ALA A 87 7.91 -9.76 2.51
N ALA A 88 7.80 -8.95 1.46
CA ALA A 88 7.65 -7.51 1.55
C ALA A 88 6.33 -7.11 0.89
N ILE A 89 5.59 -6.18 1.48
CA ILE A 89 4.38 -5.60 0.90
C ILE A 89 4.69 -4.16 0.53
N LEU A 90 4.85 -3.92 -0.76
CA LEU A 90 5.14 -2.60 -1.33
C LEU A 90 3.83 -1.83 -1.53
N THR A 91 3.85 -0.51 -1.31
CA THR A 91 2.68 0.36 -1.54
C THR A 91 2.86 1.29 -2.75
N PRO A 92 3.01 0.77 -3.98
CA PRO A 92 3.22 1.60 -5.15
C PRO A 92 1.95 2.39 -5.51
N VAL A 93 2.15 3.47 -6.27
CA VAL A 93 1.08 4.25 -6.88
C VAL A 93 1.20 4.09 -8.39
N ALA A 94 0.12 3.70 -9.07
CA ALA A 94 0.03 3.80 -10.51
C ALA A 94 -0.54 5.19 -10.86
N PRO A 95 0.28 6.14 -11.34
CA PRO A 95 -0.18 7.49 -11.68
C PRO A 95 -0.98 7.55 -12.99
N ASP A 96 -0.89 6.50 -13.80
CA ASP A 96 -1.41 6.45 -15.17
C ASP A 96 -2.85 5.87 -15.24
N GLY A 97 -3.59 5.85 -14.12
CA GLY A 97 -4.99 5.41 -14.10
C GLY A 97 -5.91 6.38 -14.86
N TYR A 98 -7.06 5.89 -15.35
CA TYR A 98 -7.93 6.68 -16.23
C TYR A 98 -8.52 7.91 -15.52
N SER A 99 -8.92 7.74 -14.27
CA SER A 99 -9.55 8.79 -13.44
C SER A 99 -8.62 9.29 -12.33
N GLY A 100 -7.32 8.96 -12.42
CA GLY A 100 -6.28 9.43 -11.50
C GLY A 100 -5.47 8.28 -10.91
N ASN A 101 -4.83 8.56 -9.77
CA ASN A 101 -3.92 7.61 -9.13
C ASN A 101 -4.65 6.37 -8.61
N ILE A 102 -4.08 5.21 -8.88
CA ILE A 102 -4.47 3.93 -8.29
C ILE A 102 -3.42 3.56 -7.24
N LYS A 103 -3.81 3.40 -5.98
CA LYS A 103 -2.91 2.95 -4.91
C LYS A 103 -3.01 1.45 -4.76
N LEU A 104 -1.87 0.76 -4.72
CA LEU A 104 -1.81 -0.69 -4.66
C LEU A 104 -1.07 -1.16 -3.41
N LEU A 105 -1.30 -2.42 -3.07
CA LEU A 105 -0.41 -3.24 -2.27
C LEU A 105 0.07 -4.39 -3.16
N VAL A 106 1.38 -4.59 -3.20
CA VAL A 106 2.02 -5.67 -3.96
C VAL A 106 2.86 -6.47 -2.97
N ALA A 107 2.41 -7.69 -2.64
CA ALA A 107 3.12 -8.58 -1.76
C ALA A 107 4.06 -9.47 -2.57
N VAL A 108 5.34 -9.40 -2.26
CA VAL A 108 6.41 -10.16 -2.93
C VAL A 108 7.10 -11.02 -1.89
N ARG A 109 7.12 -12.34 -2.14
CA ARG A 109 7.84 -13.33 -1.34
C ARG A 109 9.33 -13.02 -1.39
N TYR A 110 10.08 -13.49 -0.38
CA TYR A 110 11.54 -13.35 -0.38
C TYR A 110 12.20 -13.89 -1.68
N SER A 111 11.60 -14.89 -2.31
CA SER A 111 12.03 -15.47 -3.60
C SER A 111 11.85 -14.54 -4.82
N GLY A 112 11.08 -13.45 -4.72
CA GLY A 112 10.73 -12.57 -5.84
C GLY A 112 9.39 -12.90 -6.52
N GLU A 113 8.66 -13.91 -6.02
CA GLU A 113 7.33 -14.28 -6.49
C GLU A 113 6.25 -13.40 -5.85
N ILE A 114 5.23 -13.01 -6.64
CA ILE A 114 4.07 -12.29 -6.14
C ILE A 114 3.19 -13.24 -5.32
N MET A 115 2.97 -12.89 -4.05
CA MET A 115 2.00 -13.56 -3.19
C MET A 115 0.58 -13.01 -3.39
N GLY A 116 0.49 -11.74 -3.78
CA GLY A 116 -0.73 -11.17 -4.33
C GLY A 116 -0.75 -9.65 -4.44
N VAL A 117 -1.78 -9.14 -5.10
CA VAL A 117 -1.97 -7.70 -5.35
C VAL A 117 -3.35 -7.24 -4.87
N ARG A 118 -3.44 -6.05 -4.26
CA ARG A 118 -4.72 -5.40 -3.93
C ARG A 118 -4.72 -3.94 -4.33
N VAL A 119 -5.86 -3.48 -4.82
CA VAL A 119 -6.13 -2.04 -4.95
C VAL A 119 -6.65 -1.52 -3.63
N VAL A 120 -6.02 -0.47 -3.09
CA VAL A 120 -6.41 0.17 -1.82
C VAL A 120 -7.33 1.35 -2.07
N SER A 121 -7.08 2.11 -3.14
CA SER A 121 -7.93 3.23 -3.54
C SER A 121 -7.77 3.54 -5.03
N HIS A 122 -8.87 3.87 -5.68
CA HIS A 122 -8.89 4.37 -7.07
C HIS A 122 -10.11 5.26 -7.29
N LEU A 123 -10.15 5.94 -8.44
CA LEU A 123 -11.29 6.76 -8.87
C LEU A 123 -11.92 6.28 -10.18
N GLU A 124 -11.52 5.10 -10.67
CA GLU A 124 -11.99 4.56 -11.94
C GLU A 124 -13.52 4.42 -12.02
N THR A 125 -14.05 4.60 -13.22
CA THR A 125 -15.50 4.59 -13.48
C THR A 125 -16.14 3.23 -13.13
N PRO A 126 -17.18 3.21 -12.27
CA PRO A 126 -17.91 1.98 -11.94
C PRO A 126 -18.52 1.29 -13.15
N GLY A 127 -18.35 -0.03 -13.25
CA GLY A 127 -18.83 -0.86 -14.36
C GLY A 127 -17.99 -0.76 -15.64
N LEU A 128 -16.85 -0.06 -15.59
CA LEU A 128 -15.96 0.12 -16.74
C LEU A 128 -14.51 -0.18 -16.36
N GLY A 129 -13.92 0.60 -15.46
CA GLY A 129 -12.51 0.46 -15.04
C GLY A 129 -12.34 -0.09 -13.62
N ASP A 130 -13.41 -0.19 -12.84
CA ASP A 130 -13.39 -0.65 -11.44
C ASP A 130 -13.17 -2.17 -11.27
N GLY A 131 -13.12 -2.92 -12.37
CA GLY A 131 -12.77 -4.34 -12.35
C GLY A 131 -11.39 -4.64 -11.75
N ILE A 132 -10.51 -3.64 -11.61
CA ILE A 132 -9.23 -3.77 -10.91
C ILE A 132 -9.37 -4.03 -9.41
N ASP A 133 -10.52 -3.67 -8.81
CA ASP A 133 -10.80 -3.91 -7.40
C ASP A 133 -11.25 -5.36 -7.19
N ILE A 134 -10.66 -6.02 -6.18
CA ILE A 134 -11.00 -7.38 -5.79
C ILE A 134 -12.47 -7.53 -5.39
N ALA A 135 -13.11 -6.45 -4.91
CA ALA A 135 -14.52 -6.46 -4.58
C ALA A 135 -15.43 -6.52 -5.83
N LYS A 136 -14.88 -6.28 -7.02
CA LYS A 136 -15.61 -6.24 -8.31
C LYS A 136 -15.29 -7.43 -9.19
N SER A 137 -14.03 -7.85 -9.24
CA SER A 137 -13.62 -9.00 -10.05
C SER A 137 -12.37 -9.68 -9.49
N ASP A 138 -12.12 -10.91 -9.93
CA ASP A 138 -10.90 -11.66 -9.62
C ASP A 138 -9.70 -11.27 -10.51
N TRP A 139 -9.84 -10.29 -11.42
CA TRP A 139 -8.78 -9.91 -12.36
C TRP A 139 -7.45 -9.60 -11.67
N ILE A 140 -7.49 -8.93 -10.50
CA ILE A 140 -6.29 -8.58 -9.73
C ILE A 140 -5.54 -9.79 -9.15
N LYS A 141 -6.15 -10.99 -9.13
CA LYS A 141 -5.49 -12.25 -8.74
C LYS A 141 -4.67 -12.86 -9.87
N SER A 142 -4.81 -12.36 -11.11
CA SER A 142 -4.00 -12.83 -12.24
C SER A 142 -2.50 -12.59 -12.06
N PHE A 143 -2.10 -11.74 -11.11
CA PHE A 143 -0.70 -11.51 -10.76
C PHE A 143 -0.12 -12.55 -9.80
N ASP A 144 -0.96 -13.32 -9.10
CA ASP A 144 -0.53 -14.25 -8.06
C ASP A 144 0.34 -15.36 -8.68
N GLY A 145 1.52 -15.62 -8.11
CA GLY A 145 2.47 -16.62 -8.60
C GLY A 145 3.45 -16.15 -9.68
N HIS A 146 3.25 -14.97 -10.26
CA HIS A 146 4.19 -14.39 -11.22
C HIS A 146 5.44 -13.81 -10.54
N SER A 147 6.52 -13.65 -11.30
CA SER A 147 7.79 -13.08 -10.84
C SER A 147 8.39 -12.15 -11.89
N LEU A 148 9.50 -11.48 -11.57
CA LEU A 148 10.11 -10.48 -12.47
C LEU A 148 10.41 -11.03 -13.88
N ASN A 149 10.77 -12.31 -13.97
CA ASN A 149 11.13 -13.00 -15.21
C ASN A 149 10.08 -14.03 -15.65
N ASP A 150 8.91 -14.07 -14.98
CA ASP A 150 7.79 -14.93 -15.36
C ASP A 150 6.47 -14.18 -15.20
N PRO A 151 5.90 -13.60 -16.28
CA PRO A 151 6.35 -13.74 -17.66
C PRO A 151 7.59 -12.88 -17.98
N ASP A 152 8.08 -12.98 -19.22
CA ASP A 152 9.08 -12.04 -19.72
C ASP A 152 8.57 -10.59 -19.75
N GLU A 153 9.46 -9.63 -20.01
CA GLU A 153 9.11 -8.20 -19.99
C GLU A 153 7.97 -7.83 -20.96
N LEU A 154 7.82 -8.55 -22.07
CA LEU A 154 6.72 -8.33 -23.02
C LEU A 154 5.40 -8.85 -22.47
N GLY A 155 5.42 -9.97 -21.74
CA GLY A 155 4.28 -10.55 -21.06
C GLY A 155 3.68 -9.64 -19.98
N TRP A 156 4.46 -8.72 -19.40
CA TRP A 156 4.02 -7.70 -18.45
C TRP A 156 3.23 -6.54 -19.10
N ARG A 157 2.22 -6.90 -19.90
CA ARG A 157 1.30 -5.99 -20.58
C ARG A 157 -0.08 -6.61 -20.63
N VAL A 158 -1.06 -5.80 -21.01
CA VAL A 158 -2.38 -6.34 -21.34
C VAL A 158 -2.33 -7.11 -22.66
N GLU A 159 -3.23 -8.07 -22.86
CA GLU A 159 -3.31 -8.88 -24.09
C GLU A 159 -3.38 -8.02 -25.36
N LYS A 160 -4.15 -6.93 -25.33
CA LYS A 160 -4.27 -5.97 -26.44
C LYS A 160 -2.94 -5.33 -26.85
N ASP A 161 -1.98 -5.29 -25.93
CA ASP A 161 -0.63 -4.74 -26.13
C ASP A 161 0.43 -5.86 -26.24
N GLY A 162 0.00 -7.12 -26.37
CA GLY A 162 0.85 -8.30 -26.60
C GLY A 162 1.33 -9.02 -25.33
N GLY A 163 0.78 -8.70 -24.16
CA GLY A 163 1.10 -9.40 -22.90
C GLY A 163 0.09 -10.49 -22.54
N ILE A 164 0.10 -10.92 -21.27
CA ILE A 164 -0.74 -12.04 -20.78
C ILE A 164 -1.93 -11.61 -19.93
N PHE A 165 -2.03 -10.33 -19.58
CA PHE A 165 -3.06 -9.85 -18.65
C PHE A 165 -4.29 -9.36 -19.39
N ASP A 166 -5.49 -9.81 -19.01
CA ASP A 166 -6.72 -9.34 -19.65
C ASP A 166 -6.89 -7.81 -19.53
N GLN A 167 -7.60 -7.22 -20.49
CA GLN A 167 -8.15 -5.87 -20.36
C GLN A 167 -9.67 -5.90 -20.24
N PHE A 168 -10.25 -4.85 -19.67
CA PHE A 168 -11.71 -4.71 -19.64
C PHE A 168 -12.22 -4.14 -20.97
N THR A 169 -13.38 -4.64 -21.40
CA THR A 169 -14.07 -4.14 -22.59
C THR A 169 -14.33 -2.65 -22.47
N GLY A 170 -13.76 -1.86 -23.38
CA GLY A 170 -13.89 -0.40 -23.36
C GLY A 170 -13.02 0.34 -22.33
N ALA A 171 -12.22 -0.36 -21.52
CA ALA A 171 -11.38 0.25 -20.48
C ALA A 171 -10.00 -0.42 -20.38
N THR A 172 -9.10 -0.03 -21.29
CA THR A 172 -7.74 -0.58 -21.32
C THR A 172 -6.74 0.25 -20.50
N ILE A 173 -7.07 1.49 -20.13
CA ILE A 173 -6.13 2.38 -19.42
C ILE A 173 -5.85 1.90 -17.99
N SER A 174 -6.89 1.58 -17.21
CA SER A 174 -6.75 1.13 -15.81
C SER A 174 -5.97 -0.18 -15.68
N PRO A 175 -6.30 -1.26 -16.44
CA PRO A 175 -5.53 -2.50 -16.39
C PRO A 175 -4.05 -2.31 -16.75
N ARG A 176 -3.75 -1.53 -17.80
CA ARG A 176 -2.35 -1.21 -18.17
C ARG A 176 -1.59 -0.51 -17.06
N ALA A 177 -2.22 0.47 -16.41
CA ALA A 177 -1.59 1.21 -15.32
C ALA A 177 -1.25 0.28 -14.15
N VAL A 178 -2.15 -0.63 -13.80
CA VAL A 178 -1.93 -1.62 -12.73
C VAL A 178 -0.83 -2.62 -13.12
N VAL A 179 -0.88 -3.22 -14.31
CA VAL A 179 0.15 -4.17 -14.78
C VAL A 179 1.54 -3.53 -14.74
N LYS A 180 1.66 -2.30 -15.26
CA LYS A 180 2.92 -1.53 -15.24
C LYS A 180 3.42 -1.28 -13.82
N ALA A 181 2.55 -0.87 -12.89
CA ALA A 181 2.93 -0.60 -11.51
C ALA A 181 3.35 -1.86 -10.74
N VAL A 182 2.68 -3.00 -10.98
CA VAL A 182 3.06 -4.29 -10.40
C VAL A 182 4.43 -4.73 -10.92
N TYR A 183 4.65 -4.67 -12.23
CA TYR A 183 5.95 -5.02 -12.82
C TYR A 183 7.09 -4.14 -12.32
N ASN A 184 6.85 -2.82 -12.23
CA ASN A 184 7.84 -1.90 -11.67
C ASN A 184 8.12 -2.15 -10.18
N SER A 185 7.13 -2.64 -9.42
CA SER A 185 7.33 -3.03 -8.02
C SER A 185 8.24 -4.25 -7.90
N LEU A 186 8.11 -5.23 -8.80
CA LEU A 186 9.06 -6.35 -8.90
C LEU A 186 10.47 -5.88 -9.25
N LYS A 187 10.60 -4.95 -10.21
CA LYS A 187 11.90 -4.34 -10.55
C LYS A 187 12.52 -3.64 -9.34
N TYR A 188 11.74 -2.85 -8.60
CA TYR A 188 12.19 -2.18 -7.40
C TYR A 188 12.64 -3.18 -6.34
N TYR A 189 11.82 -4.19 -6.09
CA TYR A 189 12.11 -5.23 -5.11
C TYR A 189 13.40 -5.97 -5.43
N GLU A 190 13.61 -6.40 -6.68
CA GLU A 190 14.83 -7.09 -7.08
C GLU A 190 16.09 -6.23 -6.87
N GLN A 191 16.00 -4.93 -7.18
CA GLN A 191 17.12 -3.99 -7.01
C GLN A 191 17.46 -3.67 -5.55
N HIS A 192 16.49 -3.78 -4.62
CA HIS A 192 16.63 -3.29 -3.24
C HIS A 192 16.35 -4.36 -2.17
N LYS A 193 16.19 -5.63 -2.55
CA LYS A 193 15.80 -6.73 -1.64
C LYS A 193 16.65 -6.77 -0.37
N ASP A 194 17.97 -6.65 -0.49
CA ASP A 194 18.87 -6.71 0.65
C ASP A 194 18.72 -5.50 1.58
N GLU A 195 18.45 -4.31 1.01
CA GLU A 195 18.20 -3.09 1.78
C GLU A 195 16.85 -3.15 2.50
N ILE A 196 15.82 -3.67 1.83
CA ILE A 196 14.48 -3.82 2.40
C ILE A 196 14.55 -4.64 3.70
N PHE A 197 15.27 -5.75 3.67
CA PHE A 197 15.31 -6.69 4.80
C PHE A 197 16.45 -6.46 5.79
N ARG A 198 17.33 -5.48 5.56
CA ARG A 198 18.39 -5.12 6.51
C ARG A 198 17.78 -4.83 7.88
N LEU A 199 18.31 -5.48 8.91
CA LEU A 199 17.98 -5.12 10.28
C LEU A 199 18.48 -3.69 10.52
N PRO A 200 17.71 -2.81 11.20
CA PRO A 200 18.26 -1.53 11.62
C PRO A 200 19.54 -1.84 12.41
N GLU A 201 20.67 -1.25 12.01
CA GLU A 201 21.86 -1.25 12.85
C GLU A 201 21.39 -0.79 14.22
N GLN A 202 21.56 -1.63 15.24
CA GLN A 202 21.44 -1.14 16.59
C GLN A 202 22.43 0.00 16.67
N THR A 203 21.92 1.22 16.76
CA THR A 203 22.73 2.39 17.08
C THR A 203 23.44 2.00 18.36
N GLN A 204 24.71 1.58 18.23
CA GLN A 204 25.65 1.60 19.32
C GLN A 204 25.74 3.08 19.65
N GLU A 205 24.91 3.55 20.58
CA GLU A 205 25.31 4.64 21.45
C GLU A 205 26.61 4.17 22.08
N GLU A 206 27.71 4.56 21.43
CA GLU A 206 29.04 4.46 21.99
C GLU A 206 28.97 5.01 23.41
N ALA A 207 29.32 4.11 24.33
CA ALA A 207 29.73 4.41 25.68
C ALA A 207 30.81 5.51 25.66
N GLY A 208 30.36 6.76 25.63
CA GLY A 208 31.17 7.97 25.68
C GLY A 208 31.11 8.63 27.05
N HIS A 209 31.20 7.86 28.15
CA HIS A 209 31.57 8.44 29.43
C HIS A 209 32.19 7.38 30.38
N GLY A 210 33.44 7.02 30.08
CA GLY A 210 34.40 6.54 31.08
C GLY A 210 35.24 7.73 31.59
N PRO A 211 35.76 7.67 32.83
CA PRO A 211 35.95 8.83 33.70
C PRO A 211 37.28 9.55 33.47
N ALA A 212 37.28 10.87 33.65
CA ALA A 212 38.41 11.66 34.16
C ALA A 212 37.89 12.93 34.84
#